data_AF-M2RAQ3-F1
#
_entry.id   AF-M2RAQ3-F1
#
_cell.length_a   1.000
_cell.length_b   1.000
_cell.length_c   1.000
_cell.angle_alpha   90.00
_cell.angle_beta   90.00
_cell.angle_gamma   90.00
#
_symmetry.space_group_name_H-M   'P 1'
#
loop_
_entity.id
_entity.type
_entity.pdbx_description
1 polymer ?
#
loop_
_entity_poly.entity_id
_entity_poly.type
_entity_poly.pdbx_seq_one_letter_code
_entity_poly.pdbx_strand_id
1 'polypeptide(L)'
;LIAMPVATGCTLLIPAQEKTLSEVEPQSARWKSLDIVGVSILTAALILFIFAITSGSTAGWASATVLAPLIISVFMVVGFFYYETLIPTDQAAVPPQTWFLPNFSVLFGTALLPYFWWTTLFTTYTELWQSVYEWSVISSAIHFIPIGVIAFAMSFTGTLSRIINPKWIILFAESMLIIATILLALADSPDKYWSYVFPAFILGSGGAMLAYSHTNIAIFRTSPASMAGTVGAIFNGALQLGSAVGIAAVGSIEASVEESLGDPTSYQGRAAAFWFLLGIVVVEFLAMLVFYSTKKEGLAAEEDFAEKVAVMKQADIEREPKQVDIERVSTAVDAIETIERPPMSRMTTASDRTRVQLQELPPV
;
A
#
# COMPACT_ATOMS: atom_id res chain seq x y z
N LEU A 1 -9.86 8.79 -19.81
CA LEU A 1 -9.50 10.12 -20.37
C LEU A 1 -8.50 10.89 -19.51
N ILE A 2 -8.62 10.90 -18.17
CA ILE A 2 -7.65 11.58 -17.27
C ILE A 2 -6.36 10.78 -17.04
N ALA A 3 -6.41 9.45 -17.13
CA ALA A 3 -5.25 8.58 -16.85
C ALA A 3 -4.10 8.72 -17.87
N MET A 4 -4.39 9.02 -19.14
CA MET A 4 -3.38 9.11 -20.20
C MET A 4 -2.45 10.33 -20.03
N PRO A 5 -2.95 11.56 -19.80
CA PRO A 5 -2.10 12.71 -19.49
C PRO A 5 -1.26 12.53 -18.22
N VAL A 6 -1.84 11.92 -17.18
CA VAL A 6 -1.14 11.68 -15.91
C VAL A 6 -0.02 10.66 -16.09
N ALA A 7 -0.26 9.58 -16.81
CA ALA A 7 0.77 8.59 -17.15
C ALA A 7 1.93 9.22 -17.94
N THR A 8 1.64 10.04 -18.95
CA THR A 8 2.67 10.76 -19.72
C THR A 8 3.44 11.76 -18.84
N GLY A 9 2.76 12.46 -17.94
CA GLY A 9 3.40 13.35 -16.98
C GLY A 9 4.33 12.60 -16.01
N CYS A 10 3.91 11.44 -15.52
CA CYS A 10 4.74 10.58 -14.67
C CYS A 10 6.00 10.09 -15.40
N THR A 11 5.90 9.71 -16.68
CA THR A 11 7.09 9.29 -17.45
C THR A 11 8.14 10.39 -17.65
N LEU A 12 7.72 11.66 -17.63
CA LEU A 12 8.62 12.82 -17.74
C LEU A 12 9.19 13.26 -16.39
N LEU A 13 8.51 12.96 -15.28
CA LEU A 13 8.90 13.35 -13.92
C LEU A 13 9.73 12.30 -13.19
N ILE A 14 9.71 11.03 -13.63
CA ILE A 14 10.54 9.97 -13.04
C ILE A 14 12.01 10.27 -13.39
N PRO A 15 12.88 10.57 -12.41
CA PRO A 15 14.32 10.68 -12.66
C PRO A 15 14.83 9.30 -13.12
N ALA A 16 15.73 9.29 -14.11
CA ALA A 16 16.34 8.06 -14.59
C ALA A 16 16.94 7.29 -13.41
N GLN A 17 16.39 6.11 -13.13
CA GLN A 17 16.88 5.21 -12.10
C GLN A 17 18.32 4.81 -12.48
N GLU A 18 19.28 5.04 -11.60
CA GLU A 18 20.64 4.54 -11.81
C GLU A 18 20.56 3.02 -11.96
N LYS A 19 21.04 2.52 -13.10
CA LYS A 19 21.09 1.09 -13.40
C LYS A 19 21.89 0.39 -12.30
N THR A 20 21.17 -0.25 -11.38
CA THR A 20 21.79 -1.15 -10.41
C THR A 20 22.40 -2.31 -11.21
N LEU A 21 23.67 -2.61 -10.96
CA LEU A 21 24.54 -3.51 -11.73
C LEU A 21 24.06 -4.99 -11.84
N SER A 22 22.85 -5.32 -11.38
CA SER A 22 22.22 -6.63 -11.50
C SER A 22 21.49 -6.87 -12.83
N GLU A 23 21.50 -5.89 -13.75
CA GLU A 23 20.70 -5.90 -14.98
C GLU A 23 21.37 -6.62 -16.18
N VAL A 24 22.01 -7.77 -15.94
CA VAL A 24 22.51 -8.67 -17.00
C VAL A 24 21.79 -10.01 -16.94
N GLU A 25 20.46 -9.99 -16.86
CA GLU A 25 19.67 -11.12 -17.36
C GLU A 25 19.00 -10.71 -18.67
N PRO A 26 19.13 -11.51 -19.75
CA PRO A 26 18.53 -11.18 -21.04
C PRO A 26 17.02 -11.03 -20.88
N GLN A 27 16.44 -10.04 -21.55
CA GLN A 27 15.00 -9.73 -21.50
C GLN A 27 14.12 -10.97 -21.80
N SER A 28 14.63 -11.94 -22.56
CA SER A 28 13.98 -13.23 -22.83
C SER A 28 13.93 -14.19 -21.62
N ALA A 29 14.81 -14.04 -20.62
CA ALA A 29 14.77 -14.79 -19.36
C ALA A 29 13.65 -14.27 -18.43
N ARG A 30 13.44 -12.95 -18.35
CA ARG A 30 12.34 -12.33 -17.57
C ARG A 30 10.94 -12.72 -18.05
N TRP A 31 10.78 -13.00 -19.35
CA TRP A 31 9.49 -13.46 -19.91
C TRP A 31 9.28 -14.97 -19.72
N LYS A 32 10.37 -15.74 -19.57
CA LYS A 32 10.31 -17.17 -19.26
C LYS A 32 10.07 -17.44 -17.77
N SER A 33 10.31 -16.48 -16.88
CA SER A 33 10.07 -16.60 -15.44
C SER A 33 8.69 -16.09 -14.98
N LEU A 34 7.91 -15.47 -15.87
CA LEU A 34 6.54 -15.03 -15.57
C LEU A 34 5.55 -16.14 -15.91
N ASP A 35 4.85 -16.67 -14.90
CA ASP A 35 3.75 -17.61 -15.08
C ASP A 35 2.49 -16.91 -15.64
N ILE A 36 2.55 -16.62 -16.95
CA ILE A 36 1.46 -15.97 -17.71
C ILE A 36 0.18 -16.81 -17.66
N VAL A 37 0.30 -18.14 -17.60
CA VAL A 37 -0.84 -19.05 -17.59
C VAL A 37 -1.57 -18.96 -16.25
N GLY A 38 -0.84 -19.08 -15.13
CA GLY A 38 -1.41 -18.91 -13.80
C GLY A 38 -2.02 -17.53 -13.60
N VAL A 39 -1.31 -16.46 -13.98
CA VAL A 39 -1.85 -15.08 -13.91
C VAL A 39 -3.13 -14.95 -14.71
N SER A 40 -3.21 -15.54 -15.91
CA SER A 40 -4.41 -15.48 -16.76
C SER A 40 -5.58 -16.25 -16.13
N ILE A 41 -5.34 -17.43 -15.55
CA ILE A 41 -6.36 -18.23 -14.86
C ILE A 41 -6.86 -17.47 -13.63
N LEU A 42 -5.98 -16.93 -12.79
CA LEU A 42 -6.36 -16.18 -11.60
C LEU A 42 -7.13 -14.91 -11.96
N THR A 43 -6.69 -14.19 -13.00
CA THR A 43 -7.38 -12.99 -13.48
C THR A 43 -8.78 -13.33 -13.98
N ALA A 44 -8.93 -14.39 -14.80
CA ALA A 44 -10.24 -14.83 -15.28
C ALA A 44 -11.14 -15.29 -14.13
N ALA A 45 -10.58 -16.00 -13.15
CA ALA A 45 -11.31 -16.45 -11.97
C ALA A 45 -11.83 -15.28 -11.14
N LEU A 46 -11.00 -14.28 -10.87
CA LEU A 46 -11.39 -13.08 -10.13
C LEU A 46 -12.44 -12.25 -10.88
N ILE A 47 -12.33 -12.10 -12.20
CA ILE A 47 -13.34 -11.41 -13.02
C ILE A 47 -14.69 -12.12 -12.92
N LEU A 48 -14.72 -13.44 -13.09
CA LEU A 48 -15.93 -14.25 -12.97
C LEU A 48 -16.52 -14.20 -11.56
N PHE A 49 -15.68 -14.22 -10.54
CA PHE A 49 -16.09 -14.14 -9.14
C PHE A 49 -16.75 -12.79 -8.83
N ILE A 50 -16.08 -11.69 -9.19
CA ILE A 50 -16.59 -10.32 -9.03
C ILE A 50 -17.90 -10.15 -9.80
N PHE A 51 -17.96 -10.63 -11.04
CA PHE A 51 -19.17 -10.57 -11.86
C PHE A 51 -20.34 -11.31 -11.20
N ALA A 52 -20.11 -12.51 -10.68
CA ALA A 52 -21.14 -13.30 -10.02
C ALA A 52 -21.67 -12.59 -8.77
N ILE A 53 -20.76 -12.09 -7.91
CA ILE A 53 -21.13 -11.38 -6.68
C ILE A 53 -21.93 -10.12 -6.99
N THR A 54 -21.46 -9.27 -7.90
CA THR A 54 -22.15 -8.01 -8.24
C THR A 54 -23.49 -8.25 -8.96
N SER A 55 -23.59 -9.31 -9.77
CA SER A 55 -24.86 -9.66 -10.44
C SER A 55 -25.86 -10.30 -9.48
N GLY A 56 -25.42 -10.81 -8.32
CA GLY A 56 -26.26 -11.44 -7.30
C GLY A 56 -27.37 -10.53 -6.77
N SER A 57 -27.06 -9.25 -6.54
CA SER A 57 -28.03 -8.28 -6.02
C SER A 57 -29.09 -7.86 -7.03
N THR A 58 -28.79 -7.92 -8.34
CA THR A 58 -29.70 -7.46 -9.41
C THR A 58 -30.47 -8.59 -10.08
N ALA A 59 -29.80 -9.69 -10.40
CA ALA A 59 -30.40 -10.85 -11.07
C ALA A 59 -30.94 -11.91 -10.10
N GLY A 60 -30.66 -11.76 -8.81
CA GLY A 60 -31.03 -12.70 -7.76
C GLY A 60 -30.02 -13.85 -7.62
N TRP A 61 -29.72 -14.20 -6.37
CA TRP A 61 -28.72 -15.22 -6.01
C TRP A 61 -29.03 -16.62 -6.55
N ALA A 62 -30.29 -16.94 -6.82
CA ALA A 62 -30.72 -18.22 -7.37
C ALA A 62 -30.64 -18.29 -8.91
N SER A 63 -30.28 -17.20 -9.60
CA SER A 63 -30.20 -17.19 -11.06
C SER A 63 -29.00 -17.98 -11.57
N ALA A 64 -29.20 -18.71 -12.67
CA ALA A 64 -28.13 -19.42 -13.38
C ALA A 64 -27.01 -18.47 -13.85
N THR A 65 -27.32 -17.19 -14.11
CA THR A 65 -26.35 -16.17 -14.48
C THR A 65 -25.41 -15.77 -13.34
N VAL A 66 -25.76 -16.09 -12.09
CA VAL A 66 -24.95 -15.83 -10.89
C VAL A 66 -24.24 -17.11 -10.44
N LEU A 67 -24.99 -18.21 -10.32
CA LEU A 67 -24.48 -19.51 -9.86
C LEU A 67 -23.41 -20.10 -10.80
N ALA A 68 -23.60 -20.03 -12.12
CA ALA A 68 -22.64 -20.58 -13.07
C ALA A 68 -21.26 -19.90 -12.99
N PRO A 69 -21.13 -18.56 -13.11
CA PRO A 69 -19.84 -17.90 -12.97
C PRO A 69 -19.25 -18.00 -11.55
N LEU A 70 -20.09 -18.07 -10.50
CA LEU A 70 -19.61 -18.31 -9.13
C LEU A 70 -18.95 -19.68 -9.00
N ILE A 71 -19.61 -20.75 -9.46
CA ILE A 71 -19.07 -22.10 -9.40
C ILE A 71 -17.80 -22.22 -10.26
N ILE A 72 -17.83 -21.66 -11.47
CA ILE A 72 -16.66 -21.68 -12.38
C ILE A 72 -15.47 -20.93 -11.76
N SER A 73 -15.69 -19.76 -11.16
CA SER A 73 -14.61 -19.00 -10.52
C SER A 73 -14.02 -19.76 -9.34
N VAL A 74 -14.83 -20.39 -8.48
CA VAL A 74 -14.33 -21.23 -7.37
C VAL A 74 -13.47 -22.38 -7.91
N PHE A 75 -13.92 -23.08 -8.94
CA PHE A 75 -13.14 -24.15 -9.56
C PHE A 75 -11.86 -23.63 -10.23
N MET A 76 -11.88 -22.45 -10.85
CA MET A 76 -10.68 -21.83 -11.43
C MET A 76 -9.69 -21.36 -10.36
N VAL A 77 -10.15 -20.85 -9.21
CA VAL A 77 -9.30 -20.51 -8.07
C VAL A 77 -8.67 -21.77 -7.48
N VAL A 78 -9.45 -22.83 -7.26
CA VAL A 78 -8.92 -24.12 -6.78
C VAL A 78 -7.95 -24.73 -7.80
N GLY A 79 -8.29 -24.64 -9.09
CA GLY A 79 -7.43 -25.07 -10.19
C GLY A 79 -6.13 -24.27 -10.28
N PHE A 80 -6.17 -22.97 -9.99
CA PHE A 80 -5.00 -22.11 -9.90
C PHE A 80 -4.10 -22.53 -8.74
N PHE A 81 -4.63 -22.71 -7.53
CA PHE A 81 -3.83 -23.19 -6.40
C PHE A 81 -3.24 -24.58 -6.66
N TYR A 82 -3.98 -25.48 -7.32
CA TYR A 82 -3.46 -26.79 -7.72
C TYR A 82 -2.35 -26.68 -8.78
N TYR A 83 -2.55 -25.82 -9.79
CA TYR A 83 -1.56 -25.54 -10.83
C TYR A 83 -0.28 -24.93 -10.24
N GLU A 84 -0.41 -24.06 -9.24
CA GLU A 84 0.72 -23.43 -8.56
C GLU A 84 1.50 -24.41 -7.68
N THR A 85 0.86 -25.46 -7.14
CA THR A 85 1.58 -26.56 -6.47
C THR A 85 2.42 -27.44 -7.41
N LEU A 86 2.18 -27.35 -8.72
CA LEU A 86 2.87 -28.15 -9.74
C LEU A 86 4.07 -27.41 -10.38
N ILE A 87 4.19 -26.09 -10.16
CA ILE A 87 5.24 -25.24 -10.74
C ILE A 87 6.39 -25.04 -9.74
N PRO A 88 7.67 -25.00 -10.20
CA PRO A 88 8.80 -24.65 -9.34
C PRO A 88 8.62 -23.29 -8.66
N THR A 89 9.02 -23.17 -7.39
CA THR A 89 8.94 -21.97 -6.54
C THR A 89 9.49 -20.69 -7.17
N ASP A 90 10.37 -20.85 -8.16
CA ASP A 90 11.17 -19.80 -8.78
C ASP A 90 10.43 -19.16 -9.98
N GLN A 91 9.30 -19.74 -10.40
CA GLN A 91 8.47 -19.29 -11.53
C GLN A 91 6.99 -19.06 -11.15
N ALA A 92 6.61 -19.31 -9.90
CA ALA A 92 5.23 -19.15 -9.43
C ALA A 92 4.80 -17.67 -9.45
N ALA A 93 3.60 -17.40 -9.99
CA ALA A 93 3.04 -16.06 -10.07
C ALA A 93 2.73 -15.49 -8.68
N VAL A 94 2.29 -16.34 -7.76
CA VAL A 94 2.06 -16.09 -6.33
C VAL A 94 2.81 -17.16 -5.55
N PRO A 95 4.09 -16.94 -5.24
CA PRO A 95 4.86 -17.85 -4.40
C PRO A 95 4.04 -18.10 -3.12
N PRO A 96 3.77 -19.36 -2.72
CA PRO A 96 3.01 -19.65 -1.49
C PRO A 96 3.59 -18.95 -0.26
N GLN A 97 4.91 -18.70 -0.31
CA GLN A 97 5.70 -17.91 0.64
C GLN A 97 5.14 -16.51 0.90
N THR A 98 4.44 -15.89 -0.06
CA THR A 98 3.88 -14.53 0.06
C THR A 98 2.83 -14.45 1.18
N TRP A 99 2.01 -15.50 1.35
CA TRP A 99 1.02 -15.57 2.43
C TRP A 99 1.64 -15.82 3.81
N PHE A 100 2.85 -16.39 3.84
CA PHE A 100 3.63 -16.61 5.07
C PHE A 100 4.49 -15.39 5.45
N LEU A 101 4.53 -14.35 4.61
CA LEU A 101 5.20 -13.10 4.96
C LEU A 101 4.54 -12.48 6.21
N PRO A 102 5.36 -11.90 7.10
CA PRO A 102 4.86 -11.34 8.35
C PRO A 102 3.82 -10.25 8.08
N ASN A 103 2.65 -10.39 8.71
CA ASN A 103 1.50 -9.48 8.63
C ASN A 103 0.78 -9.40 7.26
N PHE A 104 1.20 -10.16 6.23
CA PHE A 104 0.62 -10.08 4.88
C PHE A 104 -0.87 -10.39 4.86
N SER A 105 -1.32 -11.43 5.58
CA SER A 105 -2.75 -11.81 5.63
C SER A 105 -3.62 -10.74 6.30
N VAL A 106 -3.10 -10.06 7.32
CA VAL A 106 -3.80 -8.97 8.03
C VAL A 106 -3.87 -7.71 7.17
N LEU A 107 -2.76 -7.42 6.48
CA LEU A 107 -2.67 -6.32 5.53
C LEU A 107 -3.55 -6.55 4.30
N PHE A 108 -3.71 -7.81 3.86
CA PHE A 108 -4.66 -8.18 2.82
C PHE A 108 -6.09 -7.91 3.27
N GLY A 109 -6.49 -8.35 4.48
CA GLY A 109 -7.82 -8.05 5.05
C GLY A 109 -8.13 -6.55 5.07
N THR A 110 -7.21 -5.76 5.64
CA THR A 110 -7.35 -4.30 5.70
C THR A 110 -7.32 -3.63 4.31
N ALA A 111 -6.75 -4.26 3.28
CA ALA A 111 -6.79 -3.77 1.91
C ALA A 111 -8.18 -3.88 1.26
N LEU A 112 -9.08 -4.74 1.74
CA LEU A 112 -10.45 -4.81 1.21
C LEU A 112 -11.27 -3.56 1.62
N LEU A 113 -10.97 -3.00 2.79
CA LEU A 113 -11.80 -2.01 3.47
C LEU A 113 -11.97 -0.67 2.72
N PRO A 114 -10.92 -0.05 2.13
CA PRO A 114 -11.07 1.28 1.53
C PRO A 114 -12.06 1.29 0.37
N TYR A 115 -11.91 0.34 -0.56
CA TYR A 115 -12.76 0.24 -1.74
C TYR A 115 -14.16 -0.24 -1.38
N PHE A 116 -14.29 -1.14 -0.41
CA PHE A 116 -15.59 -1.51 0.16
C PHE A 116 -16.34 -0.26 0.66
N TRP A 117 -15.69 0.59 1.45
CA TRP A 117 -16.31 1.79 2.01
C TRP A 117 -16.69 2.81 0.93
N TRP A 118 -15.78 3.12 0.00
CA TRP A 118 -16.08 4.07 -1.10
C TRP A 118 -17.21 3.60 -1.99
N THR A 119 -17.20 2.33 -2.39
CA THR A 119 -18.23 1.79 -3.30
C THR A 119 -19.59 1.71 -2.62
N THR A 120 -19.64 1.33 -1.34
CA THR A 120 -20.86 1.41 -0.52
C THR A 120 -21.40 2.83 -0.49
N LEU A 121 -20.57 3.81 -0.14
CA LEU A 121 -20.96 5.20 -0.07
C LEU A 121 -21.46 5.72 -1.41
N PHE A 122 -20.69 5.53 -2.49
CA PHE A 122 -21.04 6.06 -3.80
C PHE A 122 -22.33 5.44 -4.32
N THR A 123 -22.52 4.13 -4.18
CA THR A 123 -23.72 3.44 -4.64
C THR A 123 -24.95 3.94 -3.87
N THR A 124 -24.89 3.91 -2.54
CA THR A 124 -25.99 4.29 -1.65
C THR A 124 -26.42 5.75 -1.85
N TYR A 125 -25.47 6.69 -1.84
CA TYR A 125 -25.78 8.12 -1.91
C TYR A 125 -26.12 8.58 -3.33
N THR A 126 -25.56 7.96 -4.36
CA THR A 126 -25.96 8.26 -5.74
C THR A 126 -27.42 7.90 -5.96
N GLU A 127 -27.84 6.71 -5.52
CA GLU A 127 -29.23 6.28 -5.62
C GLU A 127 -30.14 7.11 -4.72
N LEU A 128 -29.75 7.37 -3.46
CA LEU A 128 -30.54 8.18 -2.54
C LEU A 128 -30.78 9.59 -3.08
N TRP A 129 -29.73 10.28 -3.54
CA TRP A 129 -29.89 11.67 -3.98
C TRP A 129 -30.61 11.79 -5.30
N GLN A 130 -30.38 10.89 -6.25
CA GLN A 130 -30.98 11.00 -7.58
C GLN A 130 -32.36 10.36 -7.66
N SER A 131 -32.53 9.15 -7.10
CA SER A 131 -33.78 8.39 -7.21
C SER A 131 -34.80 8.76 -6.13
N VAL A 132 -34.36 9.09 -4.91
CA VAL A 132 -35.26 9.37 -3.78
C VAL A 132 -35.45 10.87 -3.55
N TYR A 133 -34.35 11.64 -3.50
CA TYR A 133 -34.43 13.09 -3.30
C TYR A 133 -34.63 13.88 -4.60
N GLU A 134 -34.61 13.20 -5.75
CA GLU A 134 -34.77 13.80 -7.09
C GLU A 134 -33.80 14.95 -7.37
N TRP A 135 -32.61 14.91 -6.76
CA TRP A 135 -31.56 15.90 -7.01
C TRP A 135 -30.99 15.74 -8.42
N SER A 136 -30.62 16.85 -9.03
CA SER A 136 -29.91 16.80 -10.31
C SER A 136 -28.56 16.07 -10.18
N VAL A 137 -28.13 15.43 -11.27
CA VAL A 137 -26.81 14.75 -11.35
C VAL A 137 -25.68 15.72 -11.02
N ILE A 138 -25.79 16.99 -11.45
CA ILE A 138 -24.81 18.04 -11.17
C ILE A 138 -24.77 18.36 -9.67
N SER A 139 -25.93 18.47 -9.01
CA SER A 139 -25.99 18.70 -7.56
C SER A 139 -25.28 17.57 -6.81
N SER A 140 -25.62 16.31 -7.13
CA SER A 140 -24.99 15.13 -6.52
C SER A 140 -23.46 15.15 -6.68
N ALA A 141 -22.98 15.46 -7.89
CA ALA A 141 -21.54 15.55 -8.16
C ALA A 141 -20.83 16.62 -7.31
N ILE A 142 -21.44 17.79 -7.13
CA ILE A 142 -20.88 18.87 -6.28
C ILE A 142 -20.75 18.42 -4.83
N HIS A 143 -21.74 17.69 -4.30
CA HIS A 143 -21.73 17.20 -2.93
C HIS A 143 -20.71 16.04 -2.72
N PHE A 144 -20.23 15.40 -3.80
CA PHE A 144 -19.13 14.42 -3.74
C PHE A 144 -17.72 15.04 -3.82
N ILE A 145 -17.57 16.30 -4.23
CA ILE A 145 -16.26 16.98 -4.33
C ILE A 145 -15.41 16.85 -3.05
N PRO A 146 -15.96 17.03 -1.83
CA PRO A 146 -15.17 16.92 -0.59
C PRO A 146 -14.42 15.60 -0.45
N ILE A 147 -15.01 14.49 -0.93
CA ILE A 147 -14.38 13.17 -0.90
C ILE A 147 -13.08 13.19 -1.71
N GLY A 148 -13.13 13.68 -2.95
CA GLY A 148 -11.96 13.76 -3.82
C GLY A 148 -10.87 14.69 -3.27
N VAL A 149 -11.25 15.84 -2.72
CA VAL A 149 -10.30 16.81 -2.14
C VAL A 149 -9.59 16.24 -0.92
N ILE A 150 -10.32 15.60 0.00
CA ILE A 150 -9.74 15.02 1.21
C ILE A 150 -8.91 13.78 0.88
N ALA A 151 -9.38 12.91 -0.02
CA ALA A 151 -8.59 11.79 -0.53
C ALA A 151 -7.27 12.27 -1.15
N PHE A 152 -7.31 13.33 -1.96
CA PHE A 152 -6.10 13.91 -2.53
C PHE A 152 -5.16 14.46 -1.46
N ALA A 153 -5.67 15.22 -0.49
CA ALA A 153 -4.88 15.76 0.61
C ALA A 153 -4.22 14.66 1.46
N MET A 154 -4.97 13.60 1.79
CA MET A 154 -4.45 12.47 2.56
C MET A 154 -3.44 11.62 1.79
N SER A 155 -3.43 11.66 0.45
CA SER A 155 -2.44 10.92 -0.36
C SER A 155 -1.00 11.39 -0.11
N PHE A 156 -0.80 12.63 0.34
CA PHE A 156 0.54 13.18 0.67
C PHE A 156 1.09 12.71 2.02
N THR A 157 0.32 11.94 2.79
CA THR A 157 0.72 11.48 4.12
C THR A 157 1.67 10.28 4.10
N GLY A 158 2.07 9.76 2.93
CA GLY A 158 2.98 8.61 2.82
C GLY A 158 4.33 8.80 3.56
N THR A 159 4.83 10.04 3.65
CA THR A 159 6.05 10.35 4.43
C THR A 159 5.87 10.07 5.92
N LEU A 160 4.65 10.12 6.46
CA LEU A 160 4.34 9.85 7.86
C LEU A 160 4.73 8.42 8.27
N SER A 161 4.62 7.47 7.34
CA SER A 161 5.07 6.08 7.54
C SER A 161 6.57 5.96 7.84
N ARG A 162 7.38 6.98 7.55
CA ARG A 162 8.82 6.99 7.87
C ARG A 162 9.07 7.30 9.35
N ILE A 163 8.13 7.98 10.00
CA ILE A 163 8.28 8.50 11.37
C ILE A 163 7.42 7.68 12.34
N ILE A 164 6.20 7.32 11.93
CA ILE A 164 5.23 6.58 12.74
C ILE A 164 5.07 5.17 12.17
N ASN A 165 4.98 4.16 13.03
CA ASN A 165 4.73 2.79 12.59
C ASN A 165 3.36 2.70 11.86
N PRO A 166 3.29 2.07 10.67
CA PRO A 166 2.07 1.98 9.87
C PRO A 166 0.85 1.44 10.64
N LYS A 167 1.05 0.55 11.62
CA LYS A 167 -0.02 0.02 12.49
C LYS A 167 -0.89 1.12 13.09
N TRP A 168 -0.26 2.13 13.69
CA TRP A 168 -0.99 3.18 14.39
C TRP A 168 -1.72 4.12 13.45
N ILE A 169 -1.17 4.32 12.25
CA ILE A 169 -1.81 5.15 11.23
C ILE A 169 -3.04 4.43 10.65
N ILE A 170 -2.94 3.13 10.41
CA ILE A 170 -4.06 2.30 9.92
C ILE A 170 -5.17 2.21 10.99
N LEU A 171 -4.83 1.98 12.26
CA LEU A 171 -5.82 1.99 13.35
C LEU A 171 -6.51 3.35 13.49
N PHE A 172 -5.75 4.44 13.35
CA PHE A 172 -6.34 5.79 13.34
C PHE A 172 -7.29 5.96 12.15
N ALA A 173 -6.90 5.53 10.97
CA ALA A 173 -7.72 5.57 9.76
C ALA A 173 -9.03 4.78 9.92
N GLU A 174 -8.97 3.57 10.46
CA GLU A 174 -10.13 2.73 10.76
C GLU A 174 -11.03 3.36 11.83
N SER A 175 -10.47 4.01 12.84
CA SER A 175 -11.27 4.74 13.83
C SER A 175 -12.06 5.92 13.21
N MET A 176 -11.45 6.61 12.23
CA MET A 176 -12.15 7.63 11.45
C MET A 176 -13.27 7.01 10.60
N LEU A 177 -13.04 5.85 10.01
CA LEU A 177 -14.05 5.10 9.25
C LEU A 177 -15.22 4.63 10.12
N ILE A 178 -14.95 4.18 11.35
CA ILE A 178 -15.99 3.82 12.33
C ILE A 178 -16.89 5.02 12.59
N ILE A 179 -16.30 6.17 12.93
CA ILE A 179 -17.05 7.40 13.21
C ILE A 179 -17.84 7.83 11.98
N ALA A 180 -17.20 7.88 10.82
CA ALA A 180 -17.85 8.26 9.57
C ALA A 180 -19.05 7.36 9.26
N THR A 181 -18.89 6.04 9.38
CA THR A 181 -19.94 5.07 9.07
C THR A 181 -21.12 5.19 10.05
N ILE A 182 -20.87 5.46 11.34
CA ILE A 182 -21.92 5.76 12.31
C ILE A 182 -22.68 7.03 11.93
N LEU A 183 -21.97 8.09 11.54
CA LEU A 183 -22.62 9.34 11.11
C LEU A 183 -23.48 9.14 9.86
N LEU A 184 -23.01 8.34 8.89
CA LEU A 184 -23.81 8.00 7.71
C LEU A 184 -25.03 7.19 8.12
N ALA A 185 -24.91 6.16 8.96
CA ALA A 185 -26.04 5.35 9.41
C ALA A 185 -27.18 6.17 10.10
N LEU A 186 -26.86 7.35 10.65
CA LEU A 186 -27.81 8.25 11.32
C LEU A 186 -28.34 9.40 10.43
N ALA A 187 -27.90 9.48 9.18
CA ALA A 187 -28.23 10.56 8.24
C ALA A 187 -29.60 10.34 7.54
N ASP A 188 -30.67 10.23 8.33
CA ASP A 188 -32.03 9.91 7.89
C ASP A 188 -32.77 10.98 7.06
N SER A 189 -32.21 12.18 6.89
CA SER A 189 -32.90 13.33 6.29
C SER A 189 -31.96 14.17 5.41
N PRO A 190 -32.45 14.78 4.31
CA PRO A 190 -31.68 15.72 3.49
C PRO A 190 -31.06 16.88 4.30
N ASP A 191 -31.77 17.36 5.32
CA ASP A 191 -31.34 18.50 6.15
C ASP A 191 -30.09 18.16 6.98
N LYS A 192 -29.85 16.87 7.22
CA LYS A 192 -28.68 16.36 7.95
C LYS A 192 -27.41 16.29 7.11
N TYR A 193 -27.44 16.76 5.85
CA TYR A 193 -26.24 16.78 5.00
C TYR A 193 -25.05 17.47 5.69
N TRP A 194 -25.24 18.70 6.17
CA TRP A 194 -24.14 19.48 6.77
C TRP A 194 -23.70 18.96 8.15
N SER A 195 -24.62 18.38 8.92
CA SER A 195 -24.33 17.92 10.29
C SER A 195 -23.76 16.50 10.36
N TYR A 196 -24.16 15.62 9.44
CA TYR A 196 -23.79 14.20 9.46
C TYR A 196 -23.01 13.79 8.21
N VAL A 197 -23.56 14.02 7.02
CA VAL A 197 -22.99 13.52 5.76
C VAL A 197 -21.65 14.18 5.44
N PHE A 198 -21.57 15.51 5.54
CA PHE A 198 -20.36 16.25 5.22
C PHE A 198 -19.18 15.92 6.16
N PRO A 199 -19.34 15.92 7.50
CA PRO A 199 -18.28 15.44 8.40
C PRO A 199 -17.92 13.97 8.16
N ALA A 200 -18.89 13.12 7.87
CA ALA A 200 -18.64 11.72 7.55
C ALA A 200 -17.85 11.54 6.25
N PHE A 201 -18.09 12.38 5.24
CA PHE A 201 -17.33 12.34 3.99
C PHE A 201 -15.87 12.74 4.22
N ILE A 202 -15.62 13.76 5.05
CA ILE A 202 -14.26 14.17 5.41
C ILE A 202 -13.56 13.06 6.20
N LEU A 203 -14.18 12.58 7.27
CA LEU A 203 -13.58 11.57 8.14
C LEU A 203 -13.40 10.24 7.41
N GLY A 204 -14.44 9.80 6.70
CA GLY A 204 -14.47 8.50 6.05
C GLY A 204 -13.58 8.46 4.81
N SER A 205 -13.62 9.49 3.94
CA SER A 205 -12.71 9.54 2.79
C SER A 205 -11.26 9.73 3.21
N GLY A 206 -11.03 10.50 4.28
CA GLY A 206 -9.70 10.66 4.85
C GLY A 206 -9.17 9.36 5.44
N GLY A 207 -9.99 8.67 6.25
CA GLY A 207 -9.69 7.36 6.81
C GLY A 207 -9.46 6.30 5.73
N ALA A 208 -10.35 6.18 4.74
CA ALA A 208 -10.20 5.23 3.65
C ALA A 208 -8.89 5.45 2.87
N MET A 209 -8.52 6.71 2.59
CA MET A 209 -7.26 7.01 1.89
C MET A 209 -6.03 6.75 2.75
N LEU A 210 -6.09 7.08 4.05
CA LEU A 210 -5.02 6.79 4.99
C LEU A 210 -4.79 5.29 5.10
N ALA A 211 -5.85 4.50 5.28
CA ALA A 211 -5.80 3.04 5.31
C ALA A 211 -5.22 2.50 4.00
N TYR A 212 -5.75 2.92 2.84
CA TYR A 212 -5.23 2.53 1.53
C TYR A 212 -3.72 2.80 1.39
N SER A 213 -3.29 4.03 1.66
CA SER A 213 -1.90 4.45 1.42
C SER A 213 -0.93 3.75 2.36
N HIS A 214 -1.30 3.61 3.64
CA HIS A 214 -0.42 3.05 4.67
C HIS A 214 -0.39 1.53 4.66
N THR A 215 -1.51 0.87 4.36
CA THR A 215 -1.55 -0.57 4.09
C THR A 215 -0.69 -0.89 2.87
N ASN A 216 -0.79 -0.10 1.80
CA ASN A 216 0.06 -0.27 0.62
C ASN A 216 1.56 -0.15 0.98
N ILE A 217 1.94 0.90 1.72
CA ILE A 217 3.34 1.08 2.17
C ILE A 217 3.79 -0.08 3.07
N ALA A 218 2.96 -0.53 4.01
CA ALA A 218 3.29 -1.63 4.92
C ALA A 218 3.51 -2.95 4.16
N ILE A 219 2.63 -3.27 3.21
CA ILE A 219 2.74 -4.46 2.36
C ILE A 219 4.05 -4.44 1.56
N PHE A 220 4.41 -3.31 0.96
CA PHE A 220 5.65 -3.20 0.21
C PHE A 220 6.91 -3.22 1.07
N ARG A 221 6.82 -2.85 2.36
CA ARG A 221 7.93 -2.95 3.31
C ARG A 221 8.22 -4.37 3.77
N THR A 222 7.20 -5.21 3.87
CA THR A 222 7.34 -6.61 4.30
C THR A 222 7.66 -7.55 3.14
N SER A 223 7.68 -7.04 1.90
CA SER A 223 7.80 -7.86 0.69
C SER A 223 9.17 -7.68 0.03
N PRO A 224 9.83 -8.77 -0.41
CA PRO A 224 11.06 -8.68 -1.18
C PRO A 224 10.88 -7.87 -2.47
N ALA A 225 11.91 -7.10 -2.86
CA ALA A 225 11.86 -6.25 -4.06
C ALA A 225 11.61 -7.05 -5.36
N SER A 226 12.03 -8.32 -5.41
CA SER A 226 11.79 -9.23 -6.53
C SER A 226 10.30 -9.57 -6.73
N MET A 227 9.48 -9.50 -5.66
CA MET A 227 8.06 -9.88 -5.67
C MET A 227 7.12 -8.67 -5.62
N ALA A 228 7.64 -7.44 -5.68
CA ALA A 228 6.87 -6.22 -5.59
C ALA A 228 5.72 -6.15 -6.63
N GLY A 229 5.94 -6.63 -7.86
CA GLY A 229 4.91 -6.67 -8.90
C GLY A 229 3.72 -7.58 -8.54
N THR A 230 4.01 -8.80 -8.10
CA THR A 230 3.00 -9.77 -7.63
C THR A 230 2.22 -9.22 -6.44
N VAL A 231 2.93 -8.70 -5.44
CA VAL A 231 2.32 -8.18 -4.21
C VAL A 231 1.40 -6.99 -4.50
N GLY A 232 1.81 -6.08 -5.38
CA GLY A 232 0.96 -4.97 -5.84
C GLY A 232 -0.29 -5.45 -6.58
N ALA A 233 -0.17 -6.51 -7.39
CA ALA A 233 -1.31 -7.12 -8.07
C ALA A 233 -2.30 -7.77 -7.08
N ILE A 234 -1.80 -8.49 -6.06
CA ILE A 234 -2.62 -9.07 -4.99
C ILE A 234 -3.33 -7.96 -4.20
N PHE A 235 -2.62 -6.89 -3.83
CA PHE A 235 -3.20 -5.74 -3.12
C PHE A 235 -4.33 -5.09 -3.92
N ASN A 236 -4.12 -4.85 -5.22
CA ASN A 236 -5.16 -4.31 -6.09
C ASN A 236 -6.33 -5.29 -6.26
N GLY A 237 -6.05 -6.58 -6.40
CA GLY A 237 -7.07 -7.63 -6.40
C GLY A 237 -7.92 -7.62 -5.13
N ALA A 238 -7.29 -7.42 -3.96
CA ALA A 238 -7.96 -7.30 -2.67
C ALA A 238 -8.91 -6.09 -2.62
N LEU A 239 -8.46 -4.93 -3.10
CA LEU A 239 -9.28 -3.72 -3.19
C LEU A 239 -10.50 -3.93 -4.09
N GLN A 240 -10.31 -4.53 -5.26
CA GLN A 240 -11.40 -4.82 -6.20
C GLN A 240 -12.37 -5.86 -5.66
N LEU A 241 -11.86 -6.86 -4.94
CA LEU A 241 -12.67 -7.83 -4.21
C LEU A 241 -13.52 -7.13 -3.14
N GLY A 242 -12.92 -6.23 -2.35
CA GLY A 242 -13.64 -5.43 -1.35
C GLY A 242 -14.75 -4.58 -1.96
N SER A 243 -14.49 -3.93 -3.09
CA SER A 243 -15.49 -3.20 -3.88
C SER A 243 -16.67 -4.08 -4.29
N ALA A 244 -16.38 -5.24 -4.89
CA ALA A 244 -17.40 -6.15 -5.39
C ALA A 244 -18.29 -6.70 -4.26
N VAL A 245 -17.67 -7.15 -3.18
CA VAL A 245 -18.38 -7.66 -1.99
C VAL A 245 -19.21 -6.54 -1.36
N GLY A 246 -18.68 -5.31 -1.30
CA GLY A 246 -19.40 -4.14 -0.78
C GLY A 246 -20.69 -3.87 -1.55
N ILE A 247 -20.61 -3.75 -2.87
CA ILE A 247 -21.78 -3.48 -3.72
C ILE A 247 -22.84 -4.59 -3.58
N ALA A 248 -22.41 -5.85 -3.59
CA ALA A 248 -23.34 -6.97 -3.53
C ALA A 248 -24.01 -7.12 -2.15
N ALA A 249 -23.25 -6.96 -1.07
CA ALA A 249 -23.77 -7.07 0.29
C ALA A 249 -24.71 -5.90 0.60
N VAL A 250 -24.31 -4.67 0.29
CA VAL A 250 -25.12 -3.46 0.49
C VAL A 250 -26.41 -3.55 -0.30
N GLY A 251 -26.34 -3.81 -1.60
CA GLY A 251 -27.53 -3.91 -2.44
C GLY A 251 -28.47 -5.04 -2.01
N SER A 252 -27.94 -6.17 -1.52
CA SER A 252 -28.78 -7.26 -0.99
C SER A 252 -29.45 -6.89 0.33
N ILE A 253 -28.75 -6.19 1.23
CA ILE A 253 -29.29 -5.74 2.52
C ILE A 253 -30.35 -4.66 2.31
N GLU A 254 -30.07 -3.68 1.47
CA GLU A 254 -31.02 -2.61 1.12
C GLU A 254 -32.30 -3.21 0.54
N ALA A 255 -32.19 -4.03 -0.52
CA ALA A 255 -33.34 -4.66 -1.14
C ALA A 255 -34.15 -5.52 -0.15
N SER A 256 -33.48 -6.32 0.69
CA SER A 256 -34.16 -7.19 1.66
C SER A 256 -34.91 -6.40 2.74
N VAL A 257 -34.33 -5.29 3.22
CA VAL A 257 -34.97 -4.45 4.24
C VAL A 257 -36.11 -3.63 3.63
N GLU A 258 -35.92 -3.10 2.43
CA GLU A 258 -36.96 -2.37 1.68
C GLU A 258 -38.17 -3.27 1.37
N GLU A 259 -37.95 -4.52 0.96
CA GLU A 259 -39.01 -5.51 0.76
C GLU A 259 -39.76 -5.82 2.07
N SER A 260 -39.04 -5.96 3.18
CA SER A 260 -39.61 -6.27 4.49
C SER A 260 -40.45 -5.12 5.05
N LEU A 261 -40.07 -3.87 4.79
CA LEU A 261 -40.76 -2.67 5.26
C LEU A 261 -41.85 -2.18 4.29
N GLY A 262 -41.80 -2.58 3.02
CA GLY A 262 -42.72 -2.15 1.98
C GLY A 262 -42.56 -0.68 1.55
N ASP A 263 -41.44 -0.04 1.91
CA ASP A 263 -41.12 1.34 1.56
C ASP A 263 -39.68 1.44 1.01
N PRO A 264 -39.51 1.44 -0.33
CA PRO A 264 -38.22 1.59 -1.00
C PRO A 264 -37.56 2.96 -0.79
N THR A 265 -38.32 3.96 -0.33
CA THR A 265 -37.81 5.31 -0.07
C THR A 265 -37.27 5.48 1.35
N SER A 266 -37.49 4.48 2.21
CA SER A 266 -37.08 4.53 3.60
C SER A 266 -35.56 4.53 3.73
N TYR A 267 -35.05 5.37 4.62
CA TYR A 267 -33.63 5.37 4.97
C TYR A 267 -33.20 4.11 5.74
N GLN A 268 -34.14 3.31 6.25
CA GLN A 268 -33.82 2.17 7.12
C GLN A 268 -32.99 1.07 6.42
N GLY A 269 -33.26 0.80 5.13
CA GLY A 269 -32.45 -0.16 4.36
C GLY A 269 -31.01 0.31 4.22
N ARG A 270 -30.82 1.59 3.90
CA ARG A 270 -29.52 2.25 3.75
C ARG A 270 -28.76 2.31 5.08
N ALA A 271 -29.46 2.66 6.16
CA ALA A 271 -28.91 2.62 7.50
C ALA A 271 -28.45 1.20 7.88
N ALA A 272 -29.25 0.16 7.58
CA ALA A 272 -28.88 -1.23 7.84
C ALA A 272 -27.60 -1.64 7.08
N ALA A 273 -27.45 -1.20 5.82
CA ALA A 273 -26.21 -1.41 5.07
C ALA A 273 -25.00 -0.71 5.71
N PHE A 274 -25.16 0.52 6.20
CA PHE A 274 -24.10 1.20 6.96
C PHE A 274 -23.80 0.53 8.31
N TRP A 275 -24.80 -0.02 9.01
CA TRP A 275 -24.56 -0.81 10.23
C TRP A 275 -23.79 -2.10 9.95
N PHE A 276 -24.07 -2.76 8.82
CA PHE A 276 -23.29 -3.92 8.37
C PHE A 276 -21.85 -3.54 8.04
N LEU A 277 -21.65 -2.44 7.29
CA LEU A 277 -20.33 -1.88 7.02
C LEU A 277 -19.58 -1.55 8.31
N LEU A 278 -20.25 -0.95 9.30
CA LEU A 278 -19.67 -0.68 10.61
C LEU A 278 -19.17 -1.96 11.28
N GLY A 279 -19.96 -3.04 11.22
CA GLY A 279 -19.55 -4.35 11.73
C GLY A 279 -18.26 -4.85 11.10
N ILE A 280 -18.13 -4.76 9.78
CA ILE A 280 -16.91 -5.13 9.05
C ILE A 280 -15.73 -4.25 9.47
N VAL A 281 -15.90 -2.93 9.51
CA VAL A 281 -14.83 -2.00 9.90
C VAL A 281 -14.34 -2.29 11.32
N VAL A 282 -15.25 -2.61 12.25
CA VAL A 282 -14.89 -2.94 13.64
C VAL A 282 -14.16 -4.29 13.71
N VAL A 283 -14.59 -5.29 12.95
CA VAL A 283 -13.90 -6.59 12.89
C VAL A 283 -12.48 -6.42 12.33
N GLU A 284 -12.31 -5.66 11.25
CA GLU A 284 -10.99 -5.34 10.69
C GLU A 284 -10.14 -4.55 11.69
N PHE A 285 -10.72 -3.57 12.39
CA PHE A 285 -10.01 -2.82 13.44
C PHE A 285 -9.49 -3.74 14.55
N LEU A 286 -10.31 -4.67 15.02
CA LEU A 286 -9.90 -5.65 16.03
C LEU A 286 -8.86 -6.63 15.46
N ALA A 287 -9.01 -7.07 14.22
CA ALA A 287 -8.05 -7.94 13.56
C ALA A 287 -6.69 -7.26 13.41
N MET A 288 -6.66 -6.00 12.99
CA MET A 288 -5.46 -5.17 12.89
C MET A 288 -4.82 -4.94 14.26
N LEU A 289 -5.64 -4.74 15.30
CA LEU A 289 -5.14 -4.55 16.66
C LEU A 289 -4.45 -5.81 17.21
N VAL A 290 -5.08 -6.99 17.02
CA VAL A 290 -4.66 -8.28 17.60
C VAL A 290 -3.57 -8.97 16.76
N PHE A 291 -3.75 -9.07 15.44
CA PHE A 291 -2.90 -9.91 14.60
C PHE A 291 -1.70 -9.17 14.01
N TYR A 292 -1.73 -7.83 13.93
CA TYR A 292 -0.59 -7.07 13.43
C TYR A 292 0.53 -6.98 14.46
N SER A 293 1.66 -7.62 14.15
CA SER A 293 2.83 -7.67 15.02
C SER A 293 3.97 -6.81 14.46
N THR A 294 4.26 -5.70 15.15
CA THR A 294 5.38 -4.79 14.83
C THR A 294 6.75 -5.44 15.03
N LYS A 295 6.86 -6.43 15.93
CA LYS A 295 8.11 -7.18 16.18
C LYS A 295 8.55 -7.99 14.95
N LYS A 296 7.59 -8.48 14.15
CA LYS A 296 7.90 -9.28 12.95
C LYS A 296 8.40 -8.41 11.80
N GLU A 297 7.96 -7.16 11.72
CA GLU A 297 8.47 -6.19 10.72
C GLU A 297 9.93 -5.82 10.98
N GLY A 298 10.30 -5.63 12.25
CA GLY A 298 11.69 -5.31 12.62
C GLY A 298 12.67 -6.41 12.23
N LEU A 299 12.28 -7.68 12.42
CA LEU A 299 13.11 -8.84 12.05
C LEU A 299 13.29 -8.93 10.52
N ALA A 300 12.21 -8.76 9.75
CA ALA A 300 12.27 -8.78 8.29
C ALA A 300 13.13 -7.63 7.72
N ALA A 301 13.06 -6.44 8.32
CA ALA A 301 13.88 -5.30 7.93
C ALA A 301 15.37 -5.52 8.25
N GLU A 302 15.68 -6.22 9.34
CA GLU A 302 17.05 -6.56 9.74
C GLU A 302 17.66 -7.64 8.82
N GLU A 303 16.86 -8.63 8.40
CA GLU A 303 17.25 -9.64 7.40
C GLU A 303 17.52 -9.02 6.02
N ASP A 304 16.62 -8.16 5.50
CA ASP A 304 16.82 -7.47 4.20
C ASP A 304 18.04 -6.53 4.23
N PHE A 305 18.30 -5.86 5.36
CA PHE A 305 19.50 -5.05 5.53
C PHE A 305 20.77 -5.92 5.54
N ALA A 306 20.76 -7.05 6.25
CA ALA A 306 21.87 -7.98 6.29
C ALA A 306 22.18 -8.56 4.89
N GLU A 307 21.15 -8.91 4.12
CA GLU A 307 21.28 -9.38 2.74
C GLU A 307 21.90 -8.31 1.83
N LYS A 308 21.40 -7.06 1.87
CA LYS A 308 21.97 -5.95 1.09
C LYS A 308 23.43 -5.67 1.43
N VAL A 309 23.78 -5.73 2.72
CA VAL A 309 25.17 -5.58 3.16
C VAL A 309 26.04 -6.74 2.66
N ALA A 310 25.51 -7.97 2.64
CA ALA A 310 26.22 -9.13 2.09
C ALA A 310 26.46 -8.98 0.58
N VAL A 311 25.44 -8.59 -0.19
CA VAL A 311 25.55 -8.35 -1.64
C VAL A 311 26.54 -7.22 -1.93
N MET A 312 26.51 -6.13 -1.17
CA MET A 312 27.43 -5.01 -1.34
C MET A 312 28.88 -5.41 -1.02
N LYS A 313 29.10 -6.20 0.06
CA LYS A 313 30.42 -6.79 0.35
C LYS A 313 30.89 -7.72 -0.76
N GLN A 314 30.01 -8.52 -1.34
CA GLN A 314 30.35 -9.46 -2.40
C GLN A 314 30.68 -8.73 -3.73
N ALA A 315 29.96 -7.65 -4.03
CA ALA A 315 30.25 -6.76 -5.16
C ALA A 315 31.56 -5.98 -4.98
N ASP A 316 31.92 -5.59 -3.75
CA ASP A 316 33.22 -4.98 -3.44
C ASP A 316 34.37 -6.00 -3.55
N ILE A 317 34.14 -7.27 -3.17
CA ILE A 317 35.11 -8.37 -3.35
C ILE A 317 35.33 -8.71 -4.83
N GLU A 318 34.28 -8.69 -5.67
CA GLU A 318 34.40 -8.91 -7.13
C GLU A 318 34.98 -7.72 -7.89
N ARG A 319 34.96 -6.50 -7.31
CA ARG A 319 35.60 -5.30 -7.88
C ARG A 319 37.12 -5.29 -7.72
N GLU A 320 37.71 -6.18 -6.94
CA GLU A 320 39.14 -6.46 -7.06
C GLU A 320 39.36 -7.55 -8.11
N PRO A 321 39.86 -7.20 -9.30
CA PRO A 321 41.10 -7.86 -9.68
C PRO A 321 42.06 -7.04 -10.56
N LYS A 322 43.35 -7.18 -10.20
CA LYS A 322 44.60 -7.08 -11.00
C LYS A 322 45.52 -5.89 -10.70
N GLN A 323 46.65 -6.27 -10.10
CA GLN A 323 47.95 -5.60 -10.08
C GLN A 323 47.91 -4.11 -9.70
N VAL A 324 48.01 -3.88 -8.39
CA VAL A 324 48.76 -2.71 -7.93
C VAL A 324 50.19 -2.88 -8.46
N ASP A 325 50.53 -2.16 -9.53
CA ASP A 325 51.91 -1.99 -9.97
C ASP A 325 52.68 -1.37 -8.80
N ILE A 326 53.43 -2.21 -8.10
CA ILE A 326 54.27 -1.85 -6.95
C ILE A 326 55.27 -0.74 -7.35
N GLU A 327 55.58 -0.60 -8.65
CA GLU A 327 56.38 0.50 -9.21
C GLU A 327 55.72 1.89 -9.08
N ARG A 328 54.40 2.02 -9.28
CA ARG A 328 53.73 3.33 -9.16
C ARG A 328 53.61 3.81 -7.72
N VAL A 329 53.47 2.88 -6.77
CA VAL A 329 53.44 3.21 -5.34
C VAL A 329 54.84 3.59 -4.84
N SER A 330 55.91 2.90 -5.29
CA SER A 330 57.29 3.27 -4.99
C SER A 330 57.64 4.67 -5.50
N THR A 331 57.26 5.00 -6.74
CA THR A 331 57.58 6.31 -7.35
C THR A 331 56.84 7.46 -6.63
N ALA A 332 55.63 7.20 -6.12
CA ALA A 332 54.87 8.18 -5.33
C ALA A 332 55.45 8.39 -3.92
N VAL A 333 55.98 7.34 -3.30
CA VAL A 333 56.64 7.41 -1.98
C VAL A 333 57.98 8.15 -2.07
N ASP A 334 58.80 7.89 -3.10
CA ASP A 334 60.06 8.61 -3.32
C ASP A 334 59.84 10.11 -3.63
N ALA A 335 58.76 10.45 -4.34
CA ALA A 335 58.38 11.84 -4.61
C ALA A 335 57.95 12.60 -3.34
N ILE A 336 57.33 11.92 -2.37
CA ILE A 336 56.95 12.49 -1.07
C ILE A 336 58.18 12.66 -0.17
N GLU A 337 59.10 11.69 -0.16
CA GLU A 337 60.32 11.76 0.66
C GLU A 337 61.29 12.87 0.22
N THR A 338 61.24 13.26 -1.06
CA THR A 338 62.03 14.38 -1.62
C THR A 338 61.45 15.76 -1.22
N ILE A 339 60.15 15.83 -0.88
CA ILE A 339 59.48 17.07 -0.46
C ILE A 339 59.72 17.36 1.05
N GLU A 340 59.94 16.33 1.87
CA GLU A 340 60.07 16.47 3.34
C GLU A 340 61.47 16.80 3.87
N ARG A 341 62.52 16.85 3.02
CA ARG A 341 63.87 17.24 3.46
C ARG A 341 64.33 18.58 2.87
N PRO A 342 64.17 19.71 3.59
CA PRO A 342 64.90 20.92 3.24
C PRO A 342 66.39 20.76 3.59
N PRO A 343 67.31 21.39 2.84
CA PRO A 343 68.74 21.25 3.09
C PRO A 343 69.12 21.90 4.43
N MET A 344 69.71 21.11 5.32
CA MET A 344 70.32 21.61 6.55
C MET A 344 71.49 22.54 6.22
N SER A 345 71.27 23.85 6.22
CA SER A 345 72.26 24.80 6.74
C SER A 345 71.62 26.12 7.17
N ARG A 346 71.92 26.49 8.43
CA ARG A 346 71.87 27.81 9.08
C ARG A 346 70.72 28.09 10.08
N MET A 347 71.19 28.45 11.29
CA MET A 347 70.63 29.34 12.31
C MET A 347 69.92 28.72 13.53
N THR A 348 70.77 28.25 14.44
CA THR A 348 70.87 28.56 15.88
C THR A 348 69.97 29.65 16.51
N THR A 349 69.58 29.34 17.76
CA THR A 349 69.22 30.16 18.95
C THR A 349 67.89 30.91 19.02
N ALA A 350 66.97 30.42 19.88
CA ALA A 350 66.22 31.21 20.87
C ALA A 350 65.37 30.29 21.79
N SER A 351 66.04 29.45 22.57
CA SER A 351 65.46 28.73 23.71
C SER A 351 65.76 29.53 24.97
N ASP A 352 64.98 30.58 25.24
CA ASP A 352 64.80 31.13 26.59
C ASP A 352 63.81 32.30 26.51
N ARG A 353 62.87 32.40 27.46
CA ARG A 353 61.83 33.45 27.61
C ARG A 353 60.43 33.16 27.06
N THR A 354 59.80 32.07 27.49
CA THR A 354 58.33 32.10 27.76
C THR A 354 57.86 30.99 28.70
N ARG A 355 58.70 30.59 29.68
CA ARG A 355 58.31 29.66 30.76
C ARG A 355 58.12 30.34 32.12
N VAL A 356 58.02 31.66 32.14
CA VAL A 356 57.78 32.47 33.34
C VAL A 356 56.54 33.30 33.09
N GLN A 357 55.33 32.74 33.30
CA GLN A 357 54.10 33.52 33.51
C GLN A 357 52.84 32.72 33.92
N LEU A 358 52.93 31.43 34.26
CA LEU A 358 51.77 30.62 34.72
C LEU A 358 51.77 30.32 36.22
N GLN A 359 52.21 31.26 37.04
CA GLN A 359 52.11 31.13 38.49
C GLN A 359 51.97 32.52 39.11
N GLU A 360 50.73 32.97 39.28
CA GLU A 360 50.23 33.82 40.38
C GLU A 360 48.80 34.33 40.08
N LEU A 361 47.81 33.71 40.70
CA LEU A 361 46.49 34.32 40.97
C LEU A 361 46.18 34.08 42.46
N PRO A 362 45.99 35.13 43.28
CA PRO A 362 45.42 35.01 44.62
C PRO A 362 43.89 35.29 44.63
N PRO A 363 43.17 34.90 45.70
CA PRO A 363 41.73 34.65 45.67
C PRO A 363 40.89 35.83 46.16
N VAL A 364 39.69 35.98 45.61
CA VAL A 364 38.47 36.50 46.27
C VAL A 364 37.25 35.80 45.70
#